data_AF-A0A150XHC2-F1
#
_entry.id   AF-A0A150XHC2-F1
#
_cell.length_a   1.000
_cell.length_b   1.000
_cell.length_c   1.000
_cell.angle_alpha   90.00
_cell.angle_beta   90.00
_cell.angle_gamma   90.00
#
_symmetry.space_group_name_H-M   'P 1'
#
loop_
_entity.id
_entity.type
_entity.pdbx_description
1 polymer ?
#
loop_
_entity_poly.entity_id
_entity_poly.type
_entity_poly.pdbx_seq_one_letter_code
_entity_poly.pdbx_strand_id
1 'polypeptide(L)'
;MDLLIPDTGLFILQTVAFIILLIVLGKFAWKPILSGLKEREQTIESALLAAEQAKKDMQALQADNEKLLAEARAERDSILKEAMDVANSIKEEAKEETGKITAKMLEDAKATIENEKRAALAEVKTQVAALSLEITEKVIRKQLSEKKAQEALVDEYVKDLNLN
;
A
#
# COMPACT_ATOMS: atom_id res chain seq x y z
N MET A 1 -105.44 44.62 34.45
CA MET A 1 -103.98 44.79 34.66
C MET A 1 -103.50 43.61 35.49
N ASP A 2 -103.48 42.41 34.90
CA ASP A 2 -103.06 41.17 35.61
C ASP A 2 -102.38 40.16 34.67
N LEU A 3 -101.86 40.65 33.53
CA LEU A 3 -101.30 39.82 32.45
C LEU A 3 -99.85 40.21 32.08
N LEU A 4 -99.15 40.90 32.99
CA LEU A 4 -97.78 41.40 32.79
C LEU A 4 -96.81 41.01 33.91
N ILE A 5 -97.26 40.20 34.87
CA ILE A 5 -96.37 39.54 35.82
C ILE A 5 -96.34 38.08 35.36
N PRO A 6 -95.21 37.56 34.85
CA PRO A 6 -95.10 36.13 34.61
C PRO A 6 -95.47 35.42 35.91
N ASP A 7 -96.27 34.35 35.81
CA ASP A 7 -96.62 33.54 36.98
C ASP A 7 -95.34 33.27 37.78
N THR A 8 -95.25 33.85 38.98
CA THR A 8 -94.01 33.86 39.77
C THR A 8 -93.48 32.45 40.01
N GLY A 9 -94.36 31.44 39.98
CA GLY A 9 -94.00 30.03 40.02
C GLY A 9 -93.19 29.56 38.80
N LEU A 10 -93.55 29.97 37.58
CA LEU A 10 -92.82 29.62 36.35
C LEU A 10 -91.42 30.24 36.31
N PHE A 11 -91.29 31.50 36.73
CA PHE A 11 -90.00 32.19 36.79
C PHE A 11 -89.05 31.54 37.82
N ILE A 12 -89.57 31.17 39.00
CA ILE A 12 -88.79 30.45 40.01
C ILE A 12 -88.36 29.08 39.49
N LEU A 13 -89.26 28.31 38.87
CA LEU A 13 -88.95 27.00 38.32
C LEU A 13 -87.91 27.07 37.20
N GLN A 14 -88.01 28.05 36.30
CA GLN A 14 -87.04 28.27 35.23
C GLN A 14 -85.66 28.68 35.79
N THR A 15 -85.63 29.51 36.83
CA THR A 15 -84.39 29.90 37.51
C THR A 15 -83.72 28.70 38.18
N VAL A 16 -84.48 27.86 38.88
CA VAL A 16 -83.97 26.62 39.49
C VAL A 16 -83.45 25.66 38.42
N ALA A 17 -84.19 25.47 37.32
CA ALA A 17 -83.74 24.64 36.20
C ALA A 17 -82.46 25.18 35.54
N PHE A 18 -82.33 26.50 35.40
CA PHE A 18 -81.13 27.14 34.87
C PHE A 18 -79.92 26.97 35.81
N ILE A 19 -80.11 27.09 37.13
CA ILE A 19 -79.06 26.84 38.11
C ILE A 19 -78.62 25.37 38.08
N ILE A 20 -79.57 24.43 38.02
CA ILE A 20 -79.26 23.00 37.88
C ILE A 20 -78.46 22.74 36.60
N LEU A 21 -78.87 23.34 35.47
CA LEU A 21 -78.14 23.25 34.21
C LEU A 21 -76.71 23.81 34.32
N LEU A 22 -76.53 24.97 34.98
CA LEU A 22 -75.20 25.55 35.20
C LEU A 22 -74.31 24.66 36.07
N ILE A 23 -74.85 24.02 37.11
CA ILE A 23 -74.10 23.09 37.95
C ILE A 23 -73.69 21.85 37.14
N VAL A 24 -74.60 21.32 36.31
CA VAL A 24 -74.32 20.18 35.42
C VAL A 24 -73.25 20.57 34.39
N LEU A 25 -73.40 21.69 33.69
CA LEU A 25 -72.40 22.14 32.71
C LEU A 25 -71.05 22.46 33.36
N GLY A 26 -71.05 23.14 34.51
CA GLY A 26 -69.82 23.45 35.25
C GLY A 26 -69.07 22.18 35.69
N LYS A 27 -69.79 21.14 36.13
CA LYS A 27 -69.18 19.88 36.56
C LYS A 27 -68.76 18.98 35.38
N PHE A 28 -69.58 18.91 34.33
CA PHE A 28 -69.38 17.94 33.23
C PHE A 28 -68.64 18.49 32.01
N ALA A 29 -68.82 19.76 31.65
CA ALA A 29 -68.21 20.33 30.44
C ALA A 29 -66.81 20.94 30.69
N TRP A 30 -66.57 21.49 31.88
CA TRP A 30 -65.30 22.19 32.17
C TRP A 30 -64.09 21.25 32.21
N LYS A 31 -64.28 20.06 32.78
CA LYS A 31 -63.23 19.03 32.90
C LYS A 31 -62.71 18.53 31.54
N PRO A 32 -63.55 18.10 30.58
CA PRO A 32 -63.07 17.65 29.27
C PRO A 32 -62.45 18.78 28.43
N ILE A 33 -62.95 20.02 28.53
CA ILE A 33 -62.38 21.17 27.80
C ILE A 33 -60.96 21.47 28.28
N LEU A 34 -60.74 21.56 29.60
CA LEU A 34 -59.40 21.79 30.15
C LEU A 34 -58.46 20.61 29.88
N SER A 35 -58.98 19.38 29.92
CA SER A 35 -58.19 18.20 29.58
C SER A 35 -57.71 18.23 28.13
N GLY A 36 -58.59 18.55 27.18
CA GLY A 36 -58.23 18.64 25.77
C GLY A 36 -57.26 19.78 25.47
N LEU A 37 -57.35 20.90 26.18
CA LEU A 37 -56.39 22.00 26.05
C LEU A 37 -55.01 21.59 26.59
N LYS A 38 -54.97 20.95 27.76
CA LYS A 38 -53.72 20.48 28.37
C LYS A 38 -53.05 19.38 27.53
N GLU A 39 -53.83 18.48 26.95
CA GLU A 39 -53.32 17.45 26.04
C GLU A 39 -52.71 18.07 24.77
N ARG A 40 -53.37 19.09 24.20
CA ARG A 40 -52.82 19.86 23.07
C ARG A 40 -51.52 20.57 23.44
N GLU A 41 -51.48 21.22 24.59
CA GLU A 41 -50.28 21.91 25.10
C GLU A 41 -49.11 20.93 25.25
N GLN A 42 -49.34 19.79 25.92
CA GLN A 42 -48.32 18.75 26.10
C GLN A 42 -47.87 18.13 24.77
N THR A 43 -48.78 17.93 23.81
CA THR A 43 -48.44 17.41 22.49
C THR A 43 -47.56 18.40 21.71
N ILE A 44 -47.87 19.70 21.78
CA ILE A 44 -47.08 20.74 21.13
C ILE A 44 -45.70 20.87 21.78
N GLU A 45 -45.64 20.89 23.11
CA GLU A 45 -44.39 20.95 23.86
C GLU A 45 -43.49 19.76 23.55
N SER A 46 -44.03 18.55 23.60
CA SER A 46 -43.27 17.33 23.27
C SER A 46 -42.81 17.29 21.81
N ALA A 47 -43.63 17.74 20.85
CA ALA A 47 -43.25 17.83 19.45
C ALA A 47 -42.13 18.86 19.23
N LEU A 48 -42.18 20.01 19.91
CA LEU A 48 -41.13 21.03 19.84
C LEU A 48 -39.82 20.53 20.43
N LEU A 49 -39.86 19.89 21.61
CA LEU A 49 -38.68 19.29 22.24
C LEU A 49 -38.07 18.18 21.36
N ALA A 50 -38.90 17.33 20.76
CA ALA A 50 -38.44 16.31 19.84
C ALA A 50 -37.78 16.91 18.59
N ALA A 51 -38.35 17.98 18.03
CA ALA A 51 -37.78 18.68 16.88
C ALA A 51 -36.44 19.36 17.22
N GLU A 52 -36.32 19.98 18.39
CA GLU A 52 -35.08 20.59 18.85
C GLU A 52 -33.99 19.55 19.10
N GLN A 53 -34.35 18.43 19.74
CA GLN A 53 -33.42 17.31 19.95
C GLN A 53 -32.96 16.71 18.62
N ALA A 54 -33.89 16.45 17.69
CA ALA A 54 -33.55 15.93 16.36
C ALA A 54 -32.61 16.88 15.59
N LYS A 55 -32.82 18.21 15.71
CA LYS A 55 -31.94 19.21 15.10
C LYS A 55 -30.55 19.17 15.72
N LYS A 56 -30.45 19.05 17.05
CA LYS A 56 -29.18 18.94 17.78
C LYS A 56 -28.43 17.66 17.40
N ASP A 57 -29.13 16.53 17.34
CA ASP A 57 -28.55 15.25 16.95
C ASP A 57 -28.07 15.26 15.50
N MET A 58 -28.83 15.90 14.59
CA MET A 58 -28.41 16.09 13.21
C MET A 58 -27.15 16.97 13.09
N GLN A 59 -27.06 18.05 13.88
CA GLN A 59 -25.86 18.89 13.91
C GLN A 59 -24.64 18.14 14.47
N ALA A 60 -24.83 17.35 15.53
CA ALA A 60 -23.77 16.50 16.08
C ALA A 60 -23.31 15.46 15.07
N LEU A 61 -24.25 14.76 14.42
CA LEU A 61 -23.95 13.78 13.38
C LEU A 61 -23.21 14.40 12.19
N GLN A 62 -23.59 15.60 11.78
CA GLN A 62 -22.88 16.32 10.70
C GLN A 62 -21.44 16.65 11.11
N ALA A 63 -21.23 17.17 12.33
CA ALA A 63 -19.90 17.47 12.84
C ALA A 63 -19.02 16.21 12.95
N ASP A 64 -19.59 15.10 13.43
CA ASP A 64 -18.90 13.81 13.51
C ASP A 64 -18.55 13.26 12.12
N ASN A 65 -19.45 13.40 11.14
CA ASN A 65 -19.15 13.01 9.75
C ASN A 65 -18.04 13.86 9.14
N GLU A 66 -18.06 15.18 9.34
CA GLU A 66 -17.01 16.07 8.85
C GLU A 66 -15.65 15.73 9.50
N LYS A 67 -15.64 15.41 10.79
CA LYS A 67 -14.46 14.94 11.51
C LYS A 67 -13.96 13.61 10.96
N LEU A 68 -14.84 12.61 10.79
CA LEU A 68 -14.49 11.31 10.23
C LEU A 68 -13.92 11.43 8.81
N LEU A 69 -14.50 12.30 7.97
CA LEU A 69 -13.98 12.57 6.63
C LEU A 69 -12.60 13.23 6.66
N ALA A 70 -12.35 14.13 7.61
CA ALA A 70 -11.04 14.74 7.79
C ALA A 70 -9.99 13.72 8.24
N GLU A 71 -10.34 12.87 9.22
CA GLU A 71 -9.49 11.78 9.71
C GLU A 71 -9.17 10.77 8.59
N ALA A 72 -10.19 10.32 7.84
CA ALA A 72 -10.00 9.41 6.71
C ALA A 72 -9.09 9.99 5.61
N ARG A 73 -9.18 11.30 5.35
CA ARG A 73 -8.28 11.99 4.39
C ARG A 73 -6.85 12.05 4.91
N ALA A 74 -6.67 12.38 6.20
CA ALA A 74 -5.36 12.41 6.82
C ALA A 74 -4.69 11.02 6.84
N GLU A 75 -5.45 9.98 7.17
CA GLU A 75 -4.98 8.60 7.15
C GLU A 75 -4.63 8.16 5.72
N ARG A 76 -5.48 8.44 4.74
CA ARG A 76 -5.17 8.19 3.31
C ARG A 76 -3.86 8.85 2.90
N ASP A 77 -3.66 10.11 3.25
CA ASP A 77 -2.45 10.86 2.87
C ASP A 77 -1.21 10.29 3.56
N SER A 78 -1.34 9.85 4.81
CA SER A 78 -0.28 9.15 5.54
C SER A 78 0.08 7.82 4.86
N ILE A 79 -0.90 6.99 4.52
CA ILE A 79 -0.70 5.71 3.83
C ILE A 79 -0.04 5.94 2.48
N LEU A 80 -0.49 6.93 1.72
CA LEU A 80 0.07 7.23 0.40
C LEU A 80 1.54 7.67 0.53
N LYS A 81 1.85 8.51 1.52
CA LYS A 81 3.22 8.95 1.78
C LYS A 81 4.11 7.77 2.17
N GLU A 82 3.67 6.93 3.11
CA GLU A 82 4.41 5.74 3.53
C GLU A 82 4.64 4.78 2.35
N ALA A 83 3.64 4.56 1.51
CA ALA A 83 3.77 3.74 0.31
C ALA A 83 4.79 4.33 -0.69
N MET A 84 4.82 5.65 -0.87
CA MET A 84 5.82 6.31 -1.72
C MET A 84 7.24 6.18 -1.14
N ASP A 85 7.39 6.34 0.17
CA ASP A 85 8.68 6.21 0.86
C ASP A 85 9.21 4.77 0.75
N VAL A 86 8.36 3.77 1.00
CA VAL A 86 8.69 2.34 0.83
C VAL A 86 9.05 2.03 -0.62
N ALA A 87 8.27 2.51 -1.60
CA ALA A 87 8.56 2.29 -3.01
C ALA A 87 9.91 2.89 -3.43
N ASN A 88 10.26 4.06 -2.90
CA ASN A 88 11.55 4.68 -3.13
C ASN A 88 12.69 3.88 -2.48
N SER A 89 12.52 3.40 -1.24
CA SER A 89 13.50 2.55 -0.55
C SER A 89 13.77 1.27 -1.35
N ILE A 90 12.72 0.56 -1.78
CA ILE A 90 12.85 -0.66 -2.59
C ILE A 90 13.61 -0.37 -3.88
N LYS A 91 13.33 0.76 -4.54
CA LYS A 91 14.01 1.13 -5.79
C LYS A 91 15.48 1.46 -5.56
N GLU A 92 15.83 2.07 -4.44
CA GLU A 92 17.20 2.39 -4.07
C GLU A 92 17.99 1.13 -3.68
N GLU A 93 17.40 0.28 -2.83
CA GLU A 93 17.96 -1.03 -2.45
C GLU A 93 18.20 -1.91 -3.69
N ALA A 94 17.23 -2.00 -4.59
CA ALA A 94 17.37 -2.78 -5.82
C ALA A 94 18.48 -2.24 -6.73
N LYS A 95 18.66 -0.91 -6.81
CA LYS A 95 19.77 -0.31 -7.56
C LYS A 95 21.12 -0.61 -6.92
N GLU A 96 21.22 -0.52 -5.60
CA GLU A 96 22.45 -0.81 -4.87
C GLU A 96 22.84 -2.29 -5.02
N GLU A 97 21.88 -3.20 -4.84
CA GLU A 97 22.07 -4.63 -5.01
C GLU A 97 22.48 -4.97 -6.45
N THR A 98 21.78 -4.41 -7.45
CA THR A 98 22.14 -4.57 -8.86
C THR A 98 23.56 -4.06 -9.13
N GLY A 99 23.96 -2.94 -8.53
CA GLY A 99 25.32 -2.40 -8.63
C GLY A 99 26.36 -3.37 -8.09
N LYS A 100 26.12 -3.98 -6.92
CA LYS A 100 27.00 -4.99 -6.31
C LYS A 100 27.11 -6.25 -7.18
N ILE A 101 25.98 -6.77 -7.65
CA ILE A 101 25.94 -7.95 -8.53
C ILE A 101 26.69 -7.67 -9.84
N THR A 102 26.45 -6.52 -10.45
CA THR A 102 27.11 -6.12 -11.71
C THR A 102 28.62 -5.97 -11.53
N ALA A 103 29.06 -5.35 -10.44
CA ALA A 103 30.48 -5.20 -10.13
C ALA A 103 31.17 -6.56 -9.98
N LYS A 104 30.54 -7.48 -9.24
CA LYS A 104 31.03 -8.85 -9.07
C LYS A 104 31.08 -9.61 -10.40
N MET A 105 30.02 -9.53 -11.19
CA MET A 105 29.96 -10.16 -12.51
C MET A 105 31.08 -9.65 -13.43
N LEU A 106 31.38 -8.35 -13.39
CA LEU A 106 32.47 -7.75 -14.17
C LEU A 106 33.85 -8.22 -13.69
N GLU A 107 34.04 -8.37 -12.38
CA GLU A 107 35.26 -8.93 -11.80
C GLU A 107 35.47 -10.38 -12.22
N ASP A 108 34.44 -11.22 -12.09
CA ASP A 108 34.46 -12.62 -12.50
C ASP A 108 34.72 -12.78 -14.01
N ALA A 109 34.11 -11.92 -14.84
CA ALA A 109 34.35 -11.89 -16.27
C ALA A 109 35.81 -11.52 -16.61
N LYS A 110 36.38 -10.52 -15.93
CA LYS A 110 37.79 -10.14 -16.11
C LYS A 110 38.75 -11.26 -15.70
N ALA A 111 38.47 -11.92 -14.58
CA ALA A 111 39.25 -13.06 -14.10
C ALA A 111 39.21 -14.22 -15.10
N THR A 112 38.03 -14.51 -15.67
CA THR A 112 37.86 -15.52 -16.71
C THR A 112 38.64 -15.16 -17.97
N ILE A 113 38.55 -13.91 -18.45
CA ILE A 113 39.30 -13.44 -19.62
C ILE A 113 40.81 -13.56 -19.43
N GLU A 114 41.33 -13.19 -18.26
CA GLU A 114 42.77 -13.33 -17.97
C GLU A 114 43.22 -14.79 -17.93
N ASN A 115 42.39 -15.70 -17.38
CA ASN A 115 42.67 -17.13 -17.41
C ASN A 115 42.67 -17.69 -18.84
N GLU A 116 41.66 -17.37 -19.64
CA GLU A 116 41.57 -17.77 -21.05
C GLU A 116 42.77 -17.24 -21.86
N LYS A 117 43.17 -15.99 -21.63
CA LYS A 117 44.36 -15.40 -22.27
C LYS A 117 45.63 -16.16 -21.90
N ARG A 118 45.80 -16.56 -20.64
CA ARG A 118 46.95 -17.38 -20.21
C ARG A 118 46.93 -18.75 -20.84
N ALA A 119 45.76 -19.39 -20.94
CA ALA A 119 45.60 -20.68 -21.60
C ALA A 119 45.97 -20.58 -23.10
N ALA A 120 45.43 -19.58 -23.81
CA ALA A 120 45.74 -19.33 -25.21
C ALA A 120 47.25 -19.07 -25.42
N LEU A 121 47.89 -18.29 -24.55
CA LEU A 121 49.34 -18.06 -24.63
C LEU A 121 50.16 -19.34 -24.39
N ALA A 122 49.73 -20.21 -23.48
CA ALA A 122 50.37 -21.51 -23.25
C ALA A 122 50.21 -22.43 -24.46
N GLU A 123 49.04 -22.42 -25.09
CA GLU A 123 48.78 -23.17 -26.32
C GLU A 123 49.67 -22.68 -27.47
N VAL A 124 49.76 -21.37 -27.69
CA VAL A 124 50.65 -20.77 -28.69
C VAL A 124 52.11 -21.16 -28.45
N LYS A 125 52.59 -21.10 -27.19
CA LYS A 125 53.97 -21.53 -26.88
C LYS A 125 54.20 -23.01 -27.23
N THR A 126 53.22 -23.87 -26.95
CA THR A 126 53.30 -25.29 -27.28
C THR A 126 53.34 -25.51 -28.79
N GLN A 127 52.51 -24.80 -29.56
CA GLN A 127 52.51 -24.86 -31.02
C GLN A 127 53.84 -24.35 -31.61
N VAL A 128 54.39 -23.26 -31.09
CA VAL A 128 55.69 -22.71 -31.53
C VAL A 128 56.84 -23.67 -31.23
N ALA A 129 56.83 -24.31 -30.06
CA ALA A 129 57.83 -25.32 -29.69
C ALA A 129 57.78 -26.54 -30.64
N ALA A 130 56.58 -27.03 -30.95
CA ALA A 130 56.38 -28.12 -31.91
C ALA A 130 56.88 -27.74 -33.31
N LEU A 131 56.53 -26.54 -33.80
CA LEU A 131 56.99 -26.04 -35.10
C LEU A 131 58.52 -25.88 -35.14
N SER A 132 59.12 -25.43 -34.05
CA SER A 132 60.58 -25.27 -33.94
C SER A 132 61.30 -26.62 -33.97
N LEU A 133 60.74 -27.64 -33.30
CA LEU A 133 61.22 -29.03 -33.36
C LEU A 133 61.12 -29.58 -34.79
N GLU A 134 60.01 -29.37 -35.47
CA GLU A 134 59.81 -29.82 -36.86
C GLU A 134 60.81 -29.17 -37.83
N ILE A 135 61.03 -27.85 -37.70
CA ILE A 135 62.04 -27.13 -38.49
C ILE A 135 63.44 -27.67 -38.18
N THR A 136 63.76 -27.88 -36.91
CA THR A 136 65.06 -28.42 -36.49
C THR A 136 65.28 -29.82 -37.04
N GLU A 137 64.29 -30.71 -36.97
CA GLU A 137 64.36 -32.05 -37.56
C GLU A 137 64.61 -31.96 -39.07
N LYS A 138 63.91 -31.07 -39.78
CA LYS A 138 64.05 -30.90 -41.22
C LYS A 138 65.44 -30.35 -41.61
N VAL A 139 65.99 -29.42 -40.82
CA VAL A 139 67.33 -28.86 -41.02
C VAL A 139 68.41 -29.90 -40.72
N ILE A 140 68.29 -30.65 -39.60
CA ILE A 140 69.21 -31.73 -39.24
C ILE A 140 69.19 -32.82 -40.31
N ARG A 141 68.02 -33.31 -40.74
CA ARG A 141 67.92 -34.29 -41.84
C ARG A 141 68.59 -33.80 -43.12
N LYS A 142 68.47 -32.51 -43.44
CA LYS A 142 69.13 -31.91 -44.61
C LYS A 142 70.65 -31.86 -44.43
N GLN A 143 71.18 -31.45 -43.28
CA GLN A 143 72.63 -31.45 -43.03
C GLN A 143 73.23 -32.85 -42.94
N LEU A 144 72.57 -33.80 -42.26
CA LEU A 144 73.00 -35.20 -42.18
C LEU A 144 72.84 -35.97 -43.50
N SER A 145 72.26 -35.37 -44.54
CA SER A 145 72.25 -35.98 -45.88
C SER A 145 73.62 -35.92 -46.57
N GLU A 146 74.55 -35.10 -46.06
CA GLU A 146 75.93 -35.05 -46.53
C GLU A 146 76.79 -36.12 -45.83
N LYS A 147 77.46 -36.96 -46.63
CA LYS A 147 78.26 -38.10 -46.14
C LYS A 147 79.34 -37.72 -45.12
N LYS A 148 79.97 -36.54 -45.30
CA LYS A 148 80.97 -36.00 -44.37
C LYS A 148 80.40 -35.67 -42.99
N ALA A 149 79.16 -35.20 -42.91
CA ALA A 149 78.53 -34.85 -41.64
C ALA A 149 78.13 -36.11 -40.84
N GLN A 150 77.73 -37.19 -41.53
CA GLN A 150 77.49 -38.49 -40.89
C GLN A 150 78.75 -39.13 -40.33
N GLU A 151 79.85 -39.12 -41.10
CA GLU A 151 81.15 -39.66 -40.66
C GLU A 151 81.66 -38.90 -39.42
N ALA A 152 81.58 -37.57 -39.41
CA ALA A 152 81.97 -36.75 -38.26
C ALA A 152 81.12 -37.01 -36.99
N LEU A 153 79.81 -37.24 -37.14
CA LEU A 153 78.93 -37.56 -36.00
C LEU A 153 79.25 -38.93 -35.38
N VAL A 154 79.59 -39.92 -36.21
CA VAL A 154 80.00 -41.25 -35.74
C VAL A 154 81.32 -41.17 -34.98
N ASP A 155 82.29 -40.44 -35.50
CA ASP A 155 83.58 -40.23 -34.84
C ASP A 155 83.42 -39.52 -33.49
N GLU A 156 82.50 -38.56 -33.38
CA GLU A 156 82.18 -37.86 -32.13
C GLU A 156 81.54 -38.79 -31.10
N TYR A 157 80.54 -39.60 -31.49
CA TYR A 157 79.93 -40.59 -30.58
C TYR A 157 80.91 -41.66 -30.11
N VAL A 158 81.79 -42.12 -30.99
CA VAL A 158 82.86 -43.07 -30.62
C VAL A 158 83.83 -42.43 -29.64
N LYS A 159 84.09 -41.13 -29.76
CA LYS A 159 84.96 -40.40 -28.84
C LYS A 159 84.33 -40.20 -27.46
N ASP A 160 83.04 -39.86 -27.38
CA ASP A 160 82.31 -39.68 -26.12
C ASP A 160 82.13 -41.00 -25.35
N LEU A 161 81.95 -42.12 -26.06
CA LEU A 161 81.89 -43.46 -25.46
C LEU A 161 83.24 -43.95 -24.92
N ASN A 162 84.36 -43.45 -25.45
CA ASN A 162 85.70 -43.77 -24.95
C ASN A 162 86.14 -42.83 -23.80
N LEU A 163 85.31 -41.85 -23.43
CA LEU A 163 85.57 -40.89 -22.35
C LEU A 163 84.79 -41.18 -21.05
N ASN A 164 84.04 -42.29 -21.00
CA ASN A 164 83.54 -42.95 -19.78
C ASN A 164 84.17 -44.34 -19.64
#